data_AF-A0A564YFA6-F1
#
_entry.id   AF-A0A564YFA6-F1
#
_cell.length_a   1.000
_cell.length_b   1.000
_cell.length_c   1.000
_cell.angle_alpha   90.00
_cell.angle_beta   90.00
_cell.angle_gamma   90.00
#
_symmetry.space_group_name_H-M   'P 1'
#
loop_
_entity.id
_entity.type
_entity.pdbx_description
1 polymer ?
#
loop_
_entity_poly.entity_id
_entity_poly.type
_entity_poly.pdbx_seq_one_letter_code
_entity_poly.pdbx_strand_id
1 'polypeptide(L)'
;MKFYQVGETLQEFVISSNGNVYVRKKLDAESKQNYELKVNAFDGLHESIRPFTLRIQVDDVNDNSPICHIPDRETEVLESAKNGTILFYLNATDADILKDHSEISYSLVDAKNDAKAFAVDHKTGEVSLIWELD
;
A
#
# COMPACT_ATOMS: atom_id res chain seq x y z
N MET A 1 -28.10 5.79 -30.43
CA MET A 1 -27.00 4.93 -29.94
C MET A 1 -27.07 4.85 -28.42
N LYS A 2 -27.06 3.64 -27.87
CA LYS A 2 -27.04 3.36 -26.43
C LYS A 2 -25.92 2.39 -26.10
N PHE A 3 -25.26 2.57 -24.97
CA PHE A 3 -24.18 1.69 -24.50
C PHE A 3 -24.58 0.93 -23.24
N TYR A 4 -24.10 -0.31 -23.12
CA TYR A 4 -24.33 -1.17 -21.96
C TYR A 4 -23.21 -2.21 -21.83
N GLN A 5 -23.02 -2.69 -20.60
CA GLN A 5 -22.04 -3.74 -20.30
C GLN A 5 -22.56 -5.11 -20.74
N VAL A 6 -21.65 -5.96 -21.21
CA VAL A 6 -21.94 -7.33 -21.62
C VAL A 6 -20.97 -8.32 -20.96
N GLY A 7 -21.42 -9.56 -20.76
CA GLY A 7 -20.62 -10.60 -20.09
C GLY A 7 -20.60 -10.43 -18.57
N GLU A 8 -19.46 -10.73 -17.93
CA GLU A 8 -19.33 -10.57 -16.48
C GLU A 8 -19.49 -9.11 -16.06
N THR A 9 -20.41 -8.90 -15.12
CA THR A 9 -20.69 -7.58 -14.59
C THR A 9 -19.70 -7.24 -13.48
N LEU A 10 -18.84 -6.29 -13.75
CA LEU A 10 -18.00 -5.61 -12.76
C LEU A 10 -18.88 -4.69 -11.92
N GLN A 11 -18.97 -4.94 -10.62
CA GLN A 11 -19.84 -4.18 -9.74
C GLN A 11 -19.26 -2.81 -9.37
N GLU A 12 -17.97 -2.63 -9.65
CA GLU A 12 -17.17 -1.44 -9.38
C GLU A 12 -17.44 -0.32 -10.38
N PHE A 13 -17.94 -0.66 -11.58
CA PHE A 13 -18.18 0.29 -12.66
C PHE A 13 -19.63 0.23 -13.14
N VAL A 14 -20.13 1.36 -13.61
CA VAL A 14 -21.41 1.44 -14.32
C VAL A 14 -21.24 2.24 -15.59
N ILE A 15 -21.77 1.73 -16.69
CA ILE A 15 -21.86 2.49 -17.94
C ILE A 15 -23.28 3.03 -18.11
N SER A 16 -23.37 4.30 -18.39
CA SER A 16 -24.63 4.96 -18.74
C SER A 16 -24.91 4.83 -20.23
N SER A 17 -26.19 4.95 -20.60
CA SER A 17 -26.61 4.76 -22.00
C SER A 17 -25.97 5.72 -23.00
N ASN A 18 -25.44 6.87 -22.56
CA ASN A 18 -24.74 7.82 -23.43
C ASN A 18 -23.24 7.50 -23.61
N GLY A 19 -22.72 6.45 -22.97
CA GLY A 19 -21.32 6.00 -23.08
C GLY A 19 -20.42 6.44 -21.93
N ASN A 20 -20.88 7.26 -20.99
CA ASN A 20 -20.08 7.63 -19.83
C ASN A 20 -19.95 6.45 -18.86
N VAL A 21 -18.73 6.22 -18.36
CA VAL A 21 -18.40 5.21 -17.35
C VAL A 21 -18.17 5.91 -16.01
N TYR A 22 -18.77 5.37 -14.95
CA TYR A 22 -18.65 5.89 -13.59
C TYR A 22 -18.21 4.80 -12.63
N VAL A 23 -17.46 5.20 -11.61
CA VAL A 23 -17.13 4.36 -10.48
C VAL A 23 -18.36 4.24 -9.56
N ARG A 24 -18.72 3.01 -9.20
CA ARG A 24 -19.88 2.67 -8.36
C ARG A 24 -19.47 2.23 -6.96
N LYS A 25 -18.27 1.66 -6.79
CA LYS A 25 -17.70 1.24 -5.50
C LYS A 25 -16.30 1.80 -5.33
N LYS A 26 -15.83 1.94 -4.08
CA LYS A 26 -14.44 2.32 -3.80
C LYS A 26 -13.51 1.36 -4.55
N LEU A 27 -12.54 1.93 -5.27
CA LEU A 27 -11.46 1.20 -5.91
C LEU A 27 -10.26 1.20 -4.97
N ASP A 28 -9.49 0.12 -5.03
CA ASP A 28 -8.37 -0.14 -4.12
C ASP A 28 -7.29 -0.83 -4.96
N ALA A 29 -6.13 -0.17 -5.11
CA ALA A 29 -5.09 -0.63 -6.01
C ALA A 29 -4.47 -1.93 -5.47
N GLU A 30 -4.29 -1.99 -4.15
CA GLU A 30 -3.76 -3.08 -3.33
C GLU A 30 -4.59 -4.35 -3.52
N SER A 31 -5.91 -4.20 -3.60
CA SER A 31 -6.82 -5.30 -3.93
C SER A 31 -6.76 -5.69 -5.41
N LYS A 32 -6.88 -4.71 -6.33
CA LYS A 32 -6.92 -4.97 -7.78
C LYS A 32 -6.71 -3.71 -8.62
N GLN A 33 -5.61 -3.71 -9.39
CA GLN A 33 -5.26 -2.59 -10.29
C GLN A 33 -5.91 -2.64 -11.67
N ASN A 34 -6.21 -3.82 -12.20
CA ASN A 34 -6.56 -3.97 -13.63
C ASN A 34 -7.96 -4.56 -13.81
N TYR A 35 -8.78 -3.88 -14.61
CA TYR A 35 -10.12 -4.32 -14.97
C TYR A 35 -10.33 -4.30 -16.48
N GLU A 36 -11.06 -5.28 -16.99
CA GLU A 36 -11.50 -5.33 -18.39
C GLU A 36 -13.03 -5.29 -18.45
N LEU A 37 -13.57 -4.15 -18.89
CA LEU A 37 -14.99 -3.92 -19.06
C LEU A 37 -15.40 -4.14 -20.51
N LYS A 38 -16.22 -5.16 -20.78
CA LYS A 38 -16.78 -5.38 -22.12
C LYS A 38 -18.05 -4.56 -22.31
N VAL A 39 -18.05 -3.71 -23.34
CA VAL A 39 -19.13 -2.78 -23.66
C VAL A 39 -19.68 -3.09 -25.05
N ASN A 40 -21.00 -3.12 -25.19
CA ASN A 40 -21.66 -3.18 -26.47
C ASN A 40 -22.50 -1.92 -26.75
N ALA A 41 -22.84 -1.71 -28.01
CA ALA A 41 -23.61 -0.57 -28.48
C ALA A 41 -24.87 -1.04 -29.24
N PHE A 42 -25.96 -0.30 -29.09
CA PHE A 42 -27.25 -0.54 -29.76
C PHE A 42 -27.79 0.76 -30.35
N ASP A 43 -28.15 0.75 -31.64
CA ASP A 43 -28.63 1.97 -32.32
C ASP A 43 -30.15 2.20 -32.21
N GLY A 44 -30.90 1.20 -31.73
CA GLY A 44 -32.37 1.17 -31.73
C GLY A 44 -32.96 0.04 -32.58
N LEU A 45 -32.17 -0.49 -33.53
CA LEU A 45 -32.53 -1.54 -34.48
C LEU A 45 -31.52 -2.70 -34.45
N HIS A 46 -30.23 -2.39 -34.34
CA HIS A 46 -29.14 -3.35 -34.38
C HIS A 46 -28.18 -3.17 -33.19
N GLU A 47 -27.67 -4.29 -32.70
CA GLU A 47 -26.53 -4.34 -31.79
C GLU A 47 -25.22 -4.38 -32.58
N SER A 48 -24.15 -3.83 -32.01
CA SER A 48 -22.81 -3.97 -32.60
C SER A 48 -22.41 -5.44 -32.65
N ILE A 49 -21.83 -5.85 -33.78
CA ILE A 49 -21.42 -7.23 -34.07
C ILE A 49 -20.35 -7.71 -33.08
N ARG A 50 -19.53 -6.78 -32.57
CA ARG A 50 -18.44 -7.08 -31.63
C ARG A 50 -18.47 -6.09 -30.46
N PRO A 51 -18.48 -6.60 -29.21
CA PRO A 51 -18.21 -5.77 -28.05
C PRO A 51 -16.80 -5.20 -28.07
N PHE A 52 -16.63 -4.00 -27.53
CA PHE A 52 -15.35 -3.37 -27.27
C PHE A 52 -14.90 -3.67 -25.83
N THR A 53 -13.61 -3.87 -25.61
CA THR A 53 -13.03 -4.03 -24.26
C THR A 53 -12.37 -2.73 -23.81
N LEU A 54 -12.95 -2.11 -22.78
CA LEU A 54 -12.34 -0.99 -22.07
C LEU A 54 -11.41 -1.54 -20.98
N ARG A 55 -10.13 -1.21 -21.06
CA ARG A 55 -9.14 -1.52 -20.02
C ARG A 55 -9.06 -0.35 -19.06
N ILE A 56 -9.26 -0.62 -17.77
CA ILE A 56 -9.23 0.37 -16.70
C ILE A 56 -8.09 -0.03 -15.77
N GLN A 57 -7.18 0.91 -15.54
CA GLN A 57 -6.10 0.80 -14.59
C GLN A 57 -6.41 1.73 -13.41
N VAL A 58 -6.34 1.19 -12.20
CA VAL A 58 -6.42 1.95 -10.95
C VAL A 58 -5.00 2.32 -10.57
N ASP A 59 -4.78 3.63 -10.45
CA ASP A 59 -3.49 4.14 -10.00
C ASP A 59 -3.35 3.93 -8.50
N ASP A 60 -2.16 3.49 -8.11
CA ASP A 60 -1.77 3.38 -6.71
C ASP A 60 -1.58 4.78 -6.11
N VAL A 61 -2.06 4.97 -4.89
CA VAL A 61 -1.97 6.20 -4.11
C VAL A 61 -1.45 5.84 -2.74
N ASN A 62 -0.67 6.73 -2.12
CA ASN A 62 -0.22 6.51 -0.75
C ASN A 62 -1.39 6.70 0.23
N ASP A 63 -2.16 5.63 0.46
CA ASP A 63 -3.28 5.59 1.42
C ASP A 63 -3.14 4.52 2.51
N ASN A 64 -2.04 3.76 2.48
CA ASN A 64 -1.64 2.89 3.58
C ASN A 64 -0.61 3.58 4.48
N SER A 65 -0.46 3.07 5.69
CA SER A 65 0.53 3.58 6.63
C SER A 65 1.42 2.43 7.09
N PRO A 66 2.71 2.68 7.39
CA PRO A 66 3.61 1.62 7.78
C PRO A 66 3.14 0.93 9.06
N ILE A 67 3.07 -0.40 9.02
CA ILE A 67 2.75 -1.25 10.17
C ILE A 67 4.07 -1.80 10.70
N CYS A 68 4.43 -1.42 11.94
CA CYS A 68 5.62 -1.94 12.60
C CYS A 68 5.32 -3.26 13.31
N HIS A 69 6.11 -4.29 13.00
CA HIS A 69 6.10 -5.60 13.63
C HIS A 69 7.11 -5.59 14.77
N ILE A 70 6.72 -5.04 15.91
CA ILE A 70 7.56 -5.04 17.11
C ILE A 70 7.58 -6.48 17.66
N PRO A 71 8.76 -7.06 17.95
CA PRO A 71 8.82 -8.36 18.59
C PRO A 71 8.11 -8.33 19.96
N ASP A 72 7.29 -9.34 20.26
CA ASP A 72 6.58 -9.50 21.55
C ASP A 72 7.52 -9.73 22.75
N ARG A 73 8.84 -9.62 22.54
CA ARG A 73 9.85 -9.95 23.52
C ARG A 73 10.68 -8.72 23.86
N GLU A 74 10.80 -8.49 25.16
CA GLU A 74 11.74 -7.51 25.71
C GLU A 74 13.18 -7.89 25.35
N THR A 75 13.97 -6.90 24.95
CA THR A 75 15.41 -7.08 24.72
C THR A 75 16.16 -6.64 25.96
N GLU A 76 16.86 -7.58 26.59
CA GLU A 76 17.74 -7.30 27.72
C GLU A 76 19.14 -6.94 27.21
N VAL A 77 19.71 -5.88 27.77
CA VAL A 77 21.05 -5.39 27.43
C VAL A 77 21.85 -5.31 28.72
N LEU A 78 23.05 -5.90 28.71
CA LEU A 78 23.99 -5.78 29.83
C LEU A 78 24.53 -4.35 29.88
N GLU A 79 24.69 -3.81 31.09
CA GLU A 79 25.35 -2.50 31.31
C GLU A 79 26.76 -2.47 30.68
N SER A 80 27.46 -3.61 30.74
CA SER A 80 28.79 -3.79 30.16
C SER A 80 28.80 -4.01 28.64
N ALA A 81 27.66 -3.87 27.95
CA ALA A 81 27.59 -4.04 26.50
C ALA A 81 28.42 -2.95 25.80
N LYS A 82 29.08 -3.32 24.70
CA LYS A 82 29.95 -2.40 23.97
C LYS A 82 29.13 -1.50 23.04
N ASN A 83 29.59 -0.27 22.85
CA ASN A 83 29.10 0.58 21.76
C ASN A 83 29.21 -0.15 20.41
N GLY A 84 28.16 -0.03 19.60
CA GLY A 84 27.96 -0.77 18.35
C GLY A 84 27.33 -2.15 18.52
N THR A 85 26.97 -2.56 19.75
CA THR A 85 26.23 -3.81 19.96
C THR A 85 24.84 -3.68 19.32
N ILE A 86 24.56 -4.55 18.36
CA ILE A 86 23.24 -4.65 17.70
C ILE A 86 22.29 -5.36 18.67
N LEU A 87 21.15 -4.72 18.93
CA LEU A 87 20.15 -5.21 19.87
C LEU A 87 19.10 -6.03 19.13
N PHE A 88 18.49 -5.43 18.11
CA PHE A 88 17.48 -6.04 17.27
C PHE A 88 17.28 -5.22 15.98
N TYR A 89 16.46 -5.74 15.08
CA TYR A 89 16.01 -5.03 13.89
C TYR A 89 14.52 -4.73 14.02
N LEU A 90 14.15 -3.47 13.82
CA LEU A 90 12.76 -3.12 13.57
C LEU A 90 12.38 -3.61 12.19
N ASN A 91 11.19 -4.19 12.10
CA ASN A 91 10.59 -4.56 10.83
C ASN A 91 9.27 -3.81 10.70
N ALA A 92 9.04 -3.18 9.56
CA ALA A 92 7.78 -2.56 9.24
C ALA A 92 7.44 -2.83 7.78
N THR A 93 6.14 -2.86 7.48
CA THR A 93 5.63 -3.10 6.14
C THR A 93 4.57 -2.08 5.82
N ASP A 94 4.61 -1.56 4.61
CA ASP A 94 3.56 -0.75 4.02
C ASP A 94 2.92 -1.54 2.86
N ALA A 95 1.61 -1.44 2.71
CA ALA A 95 0.86 -2.21 1.73
C ALA A 95 0.85 -1.56 0.33
N ASP A 96 1.19 -0.26 0.22
CA ASP A 96 1.19 0.46 -1.05
C ASP A 96 2.09 -0.22 -2.09
N ILE A 97 1.57 -0.37 -3.30
CA ILE A 97 2.23 -1.14 -4.36
C ILE A 97 3.49 -0.43 -4.89
N LEU A 98 3.43 0.90 -5.06
CA LEU A 98 4.56 1.67 -5.55
C LEU A 98 5.60 1.84 -4.45
N LYS A 99 6.85 1.54 -4.80
CA LYS A 99 7.98 1.60 -3.87
C LYS A 99 8.16 2.97 -3.22
N ASP A 100 7.91 4.05 -3.96
CA ASP A 100 8.03 5.42 -3.44
C ASP A 100 6.93 5.76 -2.43
N HIS A 101 5.82 5.01 -2.42
CA HIS A 101 4.75 5.11 -1.44
C HIS A 101 4.99 4.20 -0.22
N SER A 102 5.60 3.03 -0.44
CA SER A 102 5.95 2.05 0.60
C SER A 102 7.39 2.13 1.14
N GLU A 103 8.14 3.20 0.85
CA GLU A 103 9.47 3.42 1.43
C GLU A 103 9.35 3.84 2.90
N ILE A 104 9.99 3.07 3.79
CA ILE A 104 9.88 3.26 5.24
C ILE A 104 11.17 3.89 5.77
N SER A 105 11.02 4.87 6.67
CA SER A 105 12.12 5.44 7.43
C SER A 105 11.89 5.30 8.94
N TYR A 106 12.93 4.84 9.65
CA TYR A 106 12.89 4.61 11.10
C TYR A 106 13.49 5.79 11.87
N SER A 107 12.87 6.12 13.01
CA SER A 107 13.41 7.09 13.97
C SER A 107 13.02 6.70 15.40
N LEU A 108 13.89 7.04 16.36
CA LEU A 108 13.59 6.90 17.78
C LEU A 108 13.04 8.23 18.29
N VAL A 109 11.87 8.20 18.93
CA VAL A 109 11.31 9.38 19.60
C VAL A 109 11.73 9.32 21.06
N ASP A 110 12.41 10.37 21.52
CA ASP A 110 12.89 10.43 22.88
C ASP A 110 11.73 10.73 23.84
N ALA A 111 11.17 9.67 24.45
CA ALA A 111 10.09 9.81 25.40
C ALA A 111 10.59 10.21 26.82
N LYS A 112 11.87 9.98 27.16
CA LYS A 112 12.36 10.04 28.55
C LYS A 112 13.82 10.47 28.77
N ASN A 113 14.54 10.93 27.75
CA ASN A 113 16.01 11.16 27.70
C ASN A 113 16.89 9.90 27.62
N ASP A 114 16.31 8.71 27.51
CA ASP A 114 17.06 7.44 27.35
C ASP A 114 17.50 7.21 25.90
N ALA A 115 16.94 7.95 24.92
CA ALA A 115 17.28 7.81 23.51
C ALA A 115 18.74 8.20 23.17
N LYS A 116 19.51 8.72 24.14
CA LYS A 116 20.94 9.04 23.94
C LYS A 116 21.83 7.80 23.87
N ALA A 117 21.41 6.68 24.46
CA ALA A 117 22.19 5.45 24.46
C ALA A 117 21.91 4.56 23.24
N PHE A 118 20.83 4.81 22.49
CA PHE A 118 20.39 3.97 21.39
C PHE A 118 20.31 4.75 20.08
N ALA A 119 20.67 4.10 18.98
CA ALA A 119 20.43 4.60 17.64
C ALA A 119 19.62 3.60 16.83
N VAL A 120 18.89 4.11 15.85
CA VAL A 120 18.28 3.29 14.80
C VAL A 120 18.82 3.71 13.45
N ASP A 121 19.20 2.74 12.61
CA ASP A 121 19.45 3.02 11.21
C ASP A 121 18.13 3.30 10.49
N HIS A 122 18.01 4.49 9.91
CA HIS A 122 16.78 4.96 9.29
C HIS A 122 16.30 4.13 8.08
N LYS A 123 17.15 3.28 7.47
CA LYS A 123 16.78 2.44 6.31
C LYS A 123 16.60 0.97 6.69
N THR A 124 17.49 0.45 7.53
CA THR A 124 17.51 -0.98 7.87
C THR A 124 16.69 -1.31 9.10
N GLY A 125 16.36 -0.31 9.92
CA GLY A 125 15.71 -0.53 11.21
C GLY A 125 16.64 -1.14 12.26
N GLU A 126 17.95 -1.23 12.00
CA GLU A 126 18.93 -1.75 12.96
C GLU A 126 18.98 -0.87 14.21
N VAL A 127 18.65 -1.43 15.37
CA VAL A 127 18.76 -0.76 16.65
C VAL A 127 20.05 -1.19 17.33
N SER A 128 20.89 -0.22 17.69
CA SER A 128 22.21 -0.45 18.28
C SER A 128 22.47 0.46 19.46
N LEU A 129 23.37 0.01 20.34
CA LEU A 129 23.89 0.81 21.44
C LEU A 129 24.95 1.79 20.94
N ILE A 130 24.79 3.09 21.21
CA ILE A 130 25.75 4.15 20.84
C ILE A 130 26.44 4.79 22.05
N TRP A 131 26.00 4.45 23.26
CA TRP A 131 26.61 4.93 24.50
C TRP A 131 26.60 3.86 25.58
N GLU A 132 27.54 3.95 26.52
CA GLU A 132 27.61 3.03 27.66
C GLU A 132 26.39 3.22 28.56
N LEU A 133 25.90 2.11 29.11
CA LEU A 133 24.83 2.06 30.10
C LEU A 133 25.54 1.94 31.46
N ASP A 134 25.50 3.00 32.27
CA ASP A 134 26.09 3.04 33.63
C ASP A 134 25.28 2.18 34.63
#